data_AF-A0A381EC04-F1
#
_entry.id   AF-A0A381EC04-F1
#
_cell.length_a   1.000
_cell.length_b   1.000
_cell.length_c   1.000
_cell.angle_alpha   90.00
_cell.angle_beta   90.00
_cell.angle_gamma   90.00
#
_symmetry.space_group_name_H-M   'P 1'
#
loop_
_entity.id
_entity.type
_entity.pdbx_description
1 polymer ?
#
loop_
_entity_poly.entity_id
_entity_poly.type
_entity_poly.pdbx_seq_one_letter_code
_entity_poly.pdbx_strand_id
1 'polypeptide(L)'
;MAILTTSGRVALATAIKASTLHLAWGRGLADWDTNTPREPRSALSLTDEIARRKVNAVHYCKPQDDGDIVMLGARFARSDTPTANLYLRTEFDFNDGLGETIRELGVFVNTQILPNRPAGQTYFLPADLQSPGTLLAIDYITAIRRGVGARQTFDFVITF
;
A
#
# COMPACT_ATOMS: atom_id res chain seq x y z
N MET A 1 -23.21 -22.33 7.68
CA MET A 1 -22.15 -21.63 6.93
C MET A 1 -21.20 -21.00 7.94
N ALA A 2 -19.89 -21.20 7.79
CA ALA A 2 -18.90 -20.55 8.66
C ALA A 2 -18.74 -19.07 8.29
N ILE A 3 -18.50 -18.20 9.27
CA ILE A 3 -18.18 -16.77 9.07
C ILE A 3 -16.82 -16.45 9.69
N LEU A 4 -16.14 -15.45 9.14
CA LEU A 4 -14.90 -14.94 9.75
C LEU A 4 -15.24 -14.13 11.00
N THR A 5 -14.87 -14.64 12.17
CA THR A 5 -15.11 -14.01 13.47
C THR A 5 -14.24 -12.77 13.65
N THR A 6 -14.61 -11.91 14.61
CA THR A 6 -13.79 -10.76 15.02
C THR A 6 -12.37 -11.18 15.40
N SER A 7 -12.21 -12.28 16.14
CA SER A 7 -10.88 -12.82 16.47
C SER A 7 -10.11 -13.31 15.25
N GLY A 8 -10.79 -13.91 14.26
CA GLY A 8 -10.18 -14.30 12.99
C GLY A 8 -9.66 -13.10 12.19
N ARG A 9 -10.41 -12.00 12.16
CA ARG A 9 -9.99 -10.74 11.51
C ARG A 9 -8.77 -10.11 12.18
N VAL A 10 -8.75 -10.10 13.51
CA VAL A 10 -7.58 -9.66 14.30
C VAL A 10 -6.37 -10.57 14.02
N ALA A 11 -6.57 -11.88 13.89
CA ALA A 11 -5.48 -12.81 13.55
C ALA A 11 -4.92 -12.54 12.15
N LEU A 12 -5.76 -12.25 11.15
CA LEU A 12 -5.31 -11.85 9.81
C LEU A 12 -4.51 -10.55 9.85
N ALA A 13 -5.04 -9.50 10.51
CA ALA A 13 -4.31 -8.24 10.69
C ALA A 13 -2.94 -8.47 11.36
N THR A 14 -2.88 -9.36 12.36
CA THR A 14 -1.62 -9.72 13.05
C THR A 14 -0.63 -10.37 12.09
N ALA A 15 -1.08 -11.31 11.26
CA ALA A 15 -0.24 -11.98 10.28
C ALA A 15 0.27 -11.01 9.20
N ILE A 16 -0.59 -10.12 8.69
CA ILE A 16 -0.21 -9.12 7.69
C ILE A 16 0.78 -8.11 8.28
N LYS A 17 0.56 -7.65 9.52
CA LYS A 17 1.49 -6.73 10.20
C LYS A 17 2.90 -7.32 10.36
N ALA A 18 3.00 -8.63 10.57
CA ALA A 18 4.28 -9.34 10.72
C ALA A 18 4.97 -9.67 9.38
N SER A 19 4.27 -9.49 8.26
CA SER A 19 4.76 -9.81 6.92
C SER A 19 5.62 -8.68 6.34
N THR A 20 6.36 -8.98 5.27
CA THR A 20 7.03 -7.94 4.49
C THR A 20 5.99 -7.20 3.64
N LEU A 21 5.88 -5.89 3.82
CA LEU A 21 4.93 -5.05 3.12
C LEU A 21 5.63 -4.05 2.21
N HIS A 22 5.14 -3.93 0.99
CA HIS A 22 5.53 -2.87 0.05
C HIS A 22 4.29 -2.15 -0.46
N LEU A 23 4.42 -0.86 -0.73
CA LEU A 23 3.46 -0.11 -1.53
C LEU A 23 4.05 0.10 -2.93
N ALA A 24 3.32 -0.32 -3.95
CA ALA A 24 3.68 -0.14 -5.35
C ALA A 24 2.94 1.06 -5.96
N TRP A 25 3.60 1.69 -6.93
CA TRP A 25 3.00 2.65 -7.84
C TRP A 25 2.81 2.03 -9.21
N GLY A 26 1.70 2.35 -9.86
CA GLY A 26 1.42 1.99 -11.23
C GLY A 26 1.03 3.20 -12.08
N ARG A 27 1.33 3.13 -13.38
CA ARG A 27 0.96 4.16 -14.36
C ARG A 27 -0.54 4.19 -14.62
N GLY A 28 -1.22 3.07 -14.39
CA GLY A 28 -2.61 2.86 -14.81
C GLY A 28 -2.75 3.05 -16.32
N LEU A 29 -3.93 3.50 -16.76
CA LEU A 29 -4.17 3.93 -18.13
C LEU A 29 -4.42 5.44 -18.19
N ALA A 30 -3.94 6.10 -19.25
CA ALA A 30 -4.11 7.54 -19.42
C ALA A 30 -5.59 7.97 -19.42
N ASP A 31 -6.47 7.13 -19.97
CA ASP A 31 -7.92 7.38 -20.02
C ASP A 31 -8.56 7.55 -18.62
N TRP A 32 -7.93 7.02 -17.57
CA TRP A 32 -8.41 7.15 -16.20
C TRP A 32 -8.37 8.59 -15.67
N ASP A 33 -7.61 9.49 -16.32
CA ASP A 33 -7.60 10.92 -15.97
C ASP A 33 -8.97 11.59 -16.20
N THR A 34 -9.80 11.01 -17.07
CA THR A 34 -11.14 11.52 -17.40
C THR A 34 -12.24 10.54 -17.01
N ASN A 35 -11.95 9.24 -17.04
CA ASN A 35 -12.91 8.19 -16.72
C ASN A 35 -12.23 7.12 -15.86
N THR A 36 -11.97 7.46 -14.60
CA THR A 36 -11.38 6.52 -13.65
C THR A 36 -12.35 5.36 -13.39
N PRO A 37 -11.98 4.10 -13.69
CA PRO A 37 -12.82 2.97 -13.39
C PRO A 37 -12.84 2.70 -11.88
N ARG A 38 -13.74 1.82 -11.46
CA ARG A 38 -13.70 1.27 -10.10
C ARG A 38 -12.63 0.17 -10.02
N GLU A 39 -11.97 0.06 -8.87
CA GLU A 39 -11.01 -0.99 -8.57
C GLU A 39 -11.65 -2.39 -8.66
N PRO A 40 -11.07 -3.33 -9.43
CA PRO A 40 -11.59 -4.67 -9.54
C PRO A 40 -11.18 -5.52 -8.33
N ARG A 41 -12.16 -6.15 -7.66
CA ARG A 41 -11.88 -7.09 -6.55
C ARG A 41 -11.07 -8.32 -6.97
N SER A 42 -11.02 -8.61 -8.28
CA SER A 42 -10.27 -9.71 -8.87
C SER A 42 -8.85 -9.31 -9.29
N ALA A 43 -8.40 -8.09 -9.01
CA ALA A 43 -7.03 -7.67 -9.31
C ALA A 43 -6.02 -8.59 -8.61
N LEU A 44 -5.02 -9.06 -9.36
CA LEU A 44 -3.90 -9.85 -8.84
C LEU A 44 -2.57 -9.08 -8.92
N SER A 45 -2.53 -8.00 -9.70
CA SER A 45 -1.39 -7.13 -9.94
C SER A 45 -1.88 -5.72 -10.24
N LEU A 46 -0.94 -4.77 -10.30
CA LEU A 46 -1.18 -3.47 -10.91
C LEU A 46 -1.28 -3.61 -12.44
N THR A 47 -1.91 -2.62 -13.07
CA THR A 47 -2.11 -2.54 -14.52
C THR A 47 -0.79 -2.34 -15.26
N ASP A 48 0.04 -1.42 -14.76
CA ASP A 48 1.40 -1.17 -15.25
C ASP A 48 2.28 -0.69 -14.08
N GLU A 49 2.93 -1.64 -13.39
CA GLU A 49 3.73 -1.35 -12.21
C GLU A 49 5.01 -0.58 -12.57
N ILE A 50 5.23 0.55 -11.91
CA ILE A 50 6.45 1.35 -12.01
C ILE A 50 7.53 0.75 -11.11
N ALA A 51 7.20 0.63 -9.83
CA ALA A 51 8.10 0.20 -8.76
C ALA A 51 7.33 0.05 -7.46
N ARG A 52 8.00 -0.46 -6.43
CA ARG A 52 7.47 -0.55 -5.07
C ARG A 52 8.48 -0.14 -4.02
N ARG A 53 7.99 0.45 -2.93
CA ARG A 53 8.78 0.84 -1.78
C ARG A 53 8.35 0.10 -0.54
N LYS A 54 9.30 -0.29 0.31
CA LYS A 54 9.02 -0.90 1.61
C LYS A 54 8.18 0.04 2.46
N VAL A 55 7.11 -0.47 3.06
CA VAL A 55 6.25 0.31 3.97
C VAL A 55 7.07 0.78 5.17
N ASN A 56 6.97 2.08 5.50
CA ASN A 56 7.75 2.72 6.56
C ASN A 56 7.21 2.40 7.94
N ALA A 57 5.88 2.43 8.11
CA ALA A 57 5.23 2.19 9.38
C ALA A 57 3.98 1.34 9.22
N VAL A 58 3.77 0.39 10.15
CA VAL A 58 2.56 -0.42 10.25
C VAL A 58 2.17 -0.62 11.71
N HIS A 59 0.97 -0.17 12.08
CA HIS A 59 0.46 -0.21 13.45
C HIS A 59 -1.03 -0.57 13.49
N TYR A 60 -1.48 -1.16 14.60
CA TYR A 60 -2.91 -1.33 14.81
C TYR A 60 -3.57 0.02 15.04
N CYS A 61 -4.82 0.15 14.59
CA CYS A 61 -5.64 1.31 14.88
C CYS A 61 -7.09 0.90 15.14
N LYS A 62 -7.87 1.80 15.71
CA LYS A 62 -9.31 1.61 15.95
C LYS A 62 -10.08 2.89 15.57
N PRO A 63 -11.32 2.78 15.10
CA PRO A 63 -12.16 3.95 14.87
C PRO A 63 -12.25 4.79 16.14
N GLN A 64 -12.05 6.09 16.00
CA GLN A 64 -12.12 7.05 17.08
C GLN A 64 -12.36 8.44 16.50
N ASP A 65 -13.45 9.10 16.91
CA ASP A 65 -13.92 10.35 16.29
C ASP A 65 -12.93 11.51 16.42
N ASP A 66 -12.13 11.56 17.49
CA ASP A 66 -11.07 12.55 17.70
C ASP A 66 -9.67 12.01 17.34
N GLY A 67 -9.59 10.83 16.71
CA GLY A 67 -8.34 10.19 16.30
C GLY A 67 -7.55 11.03 15.29
N ASP A 68 -6.22 10.89 15.30
CA ASP A 68 -5.29 11.66 14.47
C ASP A 68 -5.05 11.07 13.08
N ILE A 69 -5.35 9.78 12.89
CA ILE A 69 -5.31 9.12 11.58
C ILE A 69 -6.62 9.44 10.85
N VAL A 70 -6.55 10.29 9.84
CA VAL A 70 -7.70 10.71 9.05
C VAL A 70 -7.72 9.97 7.72
N MET A 71 -8.77 9.20 7.48
CA MET A 71 -9.07 8.58 6.19
C MET A 71 -10.36 9.18 5.64
N LEU A 72 -10.62 9.01 4.35
CA LEU A 72 -11.85 9.53 3.75
C LEU A 72 -13.08 8.90 4.46
N GLY A 73 -13.83 9.72 5.18
CA GLY A 73 -15.05 9.32 5.89
C GLY A 73 -14.87 8.68 7.27
N ALA A 74 -13.65 8.53 7.78
CA ALA A 74 -13.42 7.94 9.10
C ALA A 74 -12.13 8.45 9.78
N ARG A 75 -12.14 8.46 11.11
CA ARG A 75 -10.96 8.79 11.93
C ARG A 75 -10.59 7.62 12.81
N PHE A 76 -9.30 7.43 13.00
CA PHE A 76 -8.73 6.34 13.78
C PHE A 76 -7.69 6.87 14.75
N ALA A 77 -7.50 6.17 15.86
CA ALA A 77 -6.37 6.35 16.75
C ALA A 77 -5.53 5.08 16.76
N ARG A 78 -4.21 5.25 16.94
CA ARG A 78 -3.30 4.12 17.17
C ARG A 78 -3.77 3.26 18.34
N SER A 79 -3.56 1.96 18.23
CA SER A 79 -3.87 1.00 19.29
C SER A 79 -2.64 0.15 19.62
N ASP A 80 -2.37 -0.03 20.92
CA ASP A 80 -1.33 -0.94 21.41
C ASP A 80 -1.84 -2.38 21.57
N THR A 81 -3.16 -2.58 21.51
CA THR A 81 -3.77 -3.90 21.44
C THR A 81 -4.06 -4.29 19.99
N PRO A 82 -3.93 -5.58 19.62
CA PRO A 82 -4.27 -6.03 18.27
C PRO A 82 -5.73 -5.73 17.92
N THR A 83 -5.94 -5.17 16.73
CA THR A 83 -7.26 -4.89 16.16
C THR A 83 -7.35 -5.49 14.75
N ALA A 84 -8.55 -5.49 14.18
CA ALA A 84 -8.77 -5.86 12.78
C ALA A 84 -8.42 -4.73 11.79
N ASN A 85 -7.83 -3.62 12.23
CA ASN A 85 -7.43 -2.51 11.36
C ASN A 85 -5.93 -2.26 11.45
N LEU A 86 -5.29 -2.14 10.29
CA LEU A 86 -3.89 -1.73 10.20
C LEU A 86 -3.79 -0.39 9.51
N TYR A 87 -3.13 0.56 10.16
CA TYR A 87 -2.62 1.75 9.52
C TYR A 87 -1.26 1.44 8.88
N LEU A 88 -1.09 1.84 7.62
CA LEU A 88 0.14 1.71 6.85
C LEU A 88 0.55 3.10 6.34
N ARG A 89 1.84 3.42 6.45
CA ARG A 89 2.44 4.64 5.86
C ARG A 89 3.63 4.28 5.02
N THR A 90 3.68 4.80 3.79
CA THR A 90 4.85 4.70 2.91
C THR A 90 5.26 6.07 2.43
N GLU A 91 6.55 6.37 2.54
CA GLU A 91 7.16 7.63 2.15
C GLU A 91 8.15 7.37 1.02
N PHE A 92 7.76 7.73 -0.21
CA PHE A 92 8.62 7.71 -1.39
C PHE A 92 9.56 8.91 -1.38
N ASP A 93 10.81 8.65 -1.78
CA ASP A 93 11.87 9.64 -1.76
C ASP A 93 11.82 10.58 -2.98
N PHE A 94 12.67 11.60 -2.98
CA PHE A 94 12.71 12.62 -4.04
C PHE A 94 12.92 12.03 -5.44
N ASN A 95 13.75 10.98 -5.55
CA ASN A 95 14.10 10.37 -6.82
C ASN A 95 13.19 9.20 -7.23
N ASP A 96 12.30 8.76 -6.33
CA ASP A 96 11.40 7.66 -6.61
C ASP A 96 10.38 8.08 -7.69
N GLY A 97 10.34 7.29 -8.77
CA GLY A 97 9.43 7.46 -9.90
C GLY A 97 9.58 8.78 -10.65
N LEU A 98 10.76 9.43 -10.67
CA LEU A 98 10.93 10.70 -11.39
C LEU A 98 10.50 10.61 -12.86
N GLY A 99 9.68 11.56 -13.30
CA GLY A 99 9.14 11.61 -14.66
C GLY A 99 7.90 10.75 -14.87
N GLU A 100 7.57 9.86 -13.93
CA GLU A 100 6.40 9.00 -14.02
C GLU A 100 5.11 9.75 -13.68
N THR A 101 4.00 9.23 -14.21
CA THR A 101 2.65 9.65 -13.81
C THR A 101 1.96 8.48 -13.13
N ILE A 102 1.62 8.65 -11.86
CA ILE A 102 1.06 7.61 -11.00
C ILE A 102 -0.46 7.75 -10.98
N ARG A 103 -1.18 6.64 -11.21
CA ARG A 103 -2.64 6.57 -11.13
C ARG A 103 -3.15 5.42 -10.28
N GLU A 104 -2.24 4.55 -9.86
CA GLU A 104 -2.58 3.27 -9.26
C GLU A 104 -1.62 2.99 -8.11
N LEU A 105 -2.17 2.54 -6.99
CA LEU A 105 -1.43 2.16 -5.80
C LEU A 105 -1.75 0.70 -5.46
N GLY A 106 -0.76 -0.05 -4.98
CA GLY A 106 -0.97 -1.45 -4.57
C GLY A 106 -0.19 -1.82 -3.32
N VAL A 107 -0.87 -2.29 -2.27
CA VAL A 107 -0.20 -2.86 -1.09
C VAL A 107 0.08 -4.33 -1.37
N PHE A 108 1.36 -4.71 -1.36
CA PHE A 108 1.82 -6.07 -1.57
C PHE A 108 2.35 -6.69 -0.28
N VAL A 109 2.01 -7.96 -0.06
CA VAL A 109 2.41 -8.76 1.10
C VAL A 109 3.36 -9.86 0.64
N ASN A 110 4.43 -10.09 1.40
CA ASN A 110 5.42 -11.15 1.17
C ASN A 110 6.12 -11.07 -0.20
N THR A 111 6.38 -9.85 -0.68
CA THR A 111 7.29 -9.63 -1.80
C THR A 111 8.67 -10.19 -1.46
N GLN A 112 9.26 -10.93 -2.41
CA GLN A 112 10.62 -11.43 -2.31
C GLN A 112 11.51 -10.66 -3.26
N ILE A 113 12.57 -10.05 -2.74
CA ILE A 113 13.54 -9.29 -3.52
C ILE A 113 14.64 -10.24 -3.99
N LEU A 114 15.16 -10.05 -5.20
CA LEU A 114 16.31 -10.79 -5.71
C LEU A 114 17.51 -10.67 -4.73
N PRO A 115 18.35 -11.71 -4.63
CA PRO A 115 19.54 -11.64 -3.80
C PRO A 115 20.52 -10.57 -4.30
N ASN A 116 21.48 -10.22 -3.44
CA ASN A 116 22.59 -9.31 -3.75
C ASN A 116 22.15 -7.89 -4.18
N ARG A 117 21.03 -7.39 -3.65
CA ARG A 117 20.69 -5.97 -3.75
C ARG A 117 21.53 -5.12 -2.77
N PRO A 118 21.81 -3.84 -3.09
CA PRO A 118 22.47 -2.92 -2.17
C PRO A 118 21.82 -2.91 -0.78
N ALA A 119 22.66 -2.90 0.26
CA ALA A 119 22.19 -2.77 1.63
C ALA A 119 21.43 -1.45 1.81
N GLY A 120 20.27 -1.53 2.49
CA GLY A 120 19.42 -0.35 2.73
C GLY A 120 18.58 0.08 1.52
N GLN A 121 18.64 -0.62 0.38
CA GLN A 121 17.68 -0.39 -0.71
C GLN A 121 16.25 -0.63 -0.18
N THR A 122 15.37 0.32 -0.46
CA THR A 122 13.96 0.27 -0.04
C THR A 122 12.99 0.47 -1.19
N TYR A 123 13.48 0.95 -2.35
CA TYR A 123 12.73 1.14 -3.59
C TYR A 123 13.22 0.13 -4.63
N PHE A 124 12.29 -0.63 -5.21
CA PHE A 124 12.56 -1.77 -6.07
C PHE A 124 11.74 -1.69 -7.34
N LEU A 125 12.40 -1.86 -8.48
CA LEU A 125 11.72 -2.01 -9.77
C LEU A 125 11.13 -3.42 -9.87
N PRO A 126 10.16 -3.68 -10.78
CA PRO A 126 9.65 -5.04 -11.00
C PRO A 126 10.77 -6.05 -11.31
N ALA A 127 11.82 -5.62 -12.01
CA ALA A 127 12.99 -6.44 -12.33
C ALA A 127 13.89 -6.78 -11.12
N ASP A 128 13.70 -6.12 -9.96
CA ASP A 128 14.41 -6.42 -8.72
C ASP A 128 13.71 -7.52 -7.89
N LEU A 129 12.54 -8.00 -8.34
CA LEU A 129 11.71 -8.92 -7.57
C LEU A 129 11.97 -10.38 -7.98
N GLN A 130 12.21 -11.24 -7.00
CA GLN A 130 12.16 -12.69 -7.19
C GLN A 130 10.70 -13.17 -7.27
N SER A 131 9.83 -12.58 -6.45
CA SER A 131 8.39 -12.82 -6.48
C SER A 131 7.64 -11.57 -6.05
N PRO A 132 6.55 -11.19 -6.75
CA PRO A 132 5.78 -9.99 -6.40
C PRO A 132 5.06 -10.12 -5.05
N GLY A 133 4.87 -11.35 -4.54
CA GLY A 133 4.03 -11.60 -3.39
C GLY A 133 2.54 -11.54 -3.75
N THR A 134 1.69 -11.12 -2.81
CA THR A 134 0.23 -11.03 -2.99
C THR A 134 -0.23 -9.58 -2.94
N LEU A 135 -1.02 -9.16 -3.92
CA LEU A 135 -1.73 -7.88 -3.87
C LEU A 135 -2.85 -7.95 -2.83
N LEU A 136 -2.73 -7.17 -1.75
CA LEU A 136 -3.67 -7.12 -0.64
C LEU A 136 -4.76 -6.05 -0.83
N ALA A 137 -4.37 -4.88 -1.32
CA ALA A 137 -5.26 -3.75 -1.55
C ALA A 137 -4.77 -2.97 -2.77
N ILE A 138 -5.72 -2.40 -3.51
CA ILE A 138 -5.49 -1.56 -4.69
C ILE A 138 -6.36 -0.30 -4.58
N ASP A 139 -5.84 0.81 -5.07
CA ASP A 139 -6.53 2.10 -5.06
C ASP A 139 -6.20 2.86 -6.35
N TYR A 140 -7.22 3.39 -7.02
CA TYR A 140 -7.07 4.24 -8.20
C TYR A 140 -7.18 5.70 -7.80
N ILE A 141 -6.11 6.46 -8.07
CA ILE A 141 -5.97 7.84 -7.64
C ILE A 141 -5.99 8.80 -8.83
N THR A 142 -6.39 10.04 -8.57
CA THR A 142 -6.13 11.15 -9.50
C THR A 142 -4.65 11.21 -9.83
N ALA A 143 -4.32 11.39 -11.11
CA ALA A 143 -2.94 11.34 -11.57
C ALA A 143 -2.01 12.28 -10.79
N ILE A 144 -0.89 11.72 -10.33
CA ILE A 144 0.21 12.46 -9.71
C ILE A 144 1.42 12.40 -10.65
N ARG A 145 1.81 13.55 -11.19
CA ARG A 145 3.05 13.67 -11.97
C ARG A 145 4.25 13.85 -11.05
N ARG A 146 5.22 12.94 -11.11
CA ARG A 146 6.44 13.00 -10.30
C ARG A 146 7.45 13.96 -10.92
N GLY A 147 7.75 15.01 -10.17
CA GLY A 147 8.82 15.98 -10.47
C GLY A 147 9.88 15.99 -9.38
N VAL A 148 10.91 16.81 -9.60
CA VAL A 148 11.98 17.03 -8.61
C VAL A 148 11.46 17.80 -7.39
N GLY A 149 12.09 17.59 -6.23
CA GLY A 149 11.91 18.47 -5.06
C GLY A 149 10.77 18.14 -4.11
N ALA A 150 10.00 17.07 -4.36
CA ALA A 150 8.96 16.61 -3.43
C ALA A 150 9.04 15.10 -3.17
N ARG A 151 9.01 14.73 -1.89
CA ARG A 151 8.67 13.36 -1.44
C ARG A 151 7.17 13.16 -1.56
N GLN A 152 6.73 11.91 -1.67
CA GLN A 152 5.30 11.59 -1.61
C GLN A 152 5.00 10.54 -0.57
N THR A 153 3.97 10.82 0.22
CA THR A 153 3.53 9.97 1.31
C THR A 153 2.13 9.46 1.00
N PHE A 154 1.93 8.16 1.21
CA PHE A 154 0.63 7.52 1.13
C PHE A 154 0.34 6.79 2.43
N ASP A 155 -0.89 6.99 2.89
CA ASP A 155 -1.42 6.44 4.12
C ASP A 155 -2.65 5.59 3.81
N PHE A 156 -2.75 4.41 4.41
CA PHE A 156 -3.90 3.53 4.28
C PHE A 156 -4.36 3.05 5.65
N VAL A 157 -5.66 2.79 5.77
CA VAL A 157 -6.21 1.90 6.82
C VAL A 157 -6.84 0.69 6.14
N ILE A 158 -6.32 -0.50 6.40
CA ILE A 158 -6.85 -1.77 5.90
C ILE A 158 -7.62 -2.47 7.03
N THR A 159 -8.90 -2.77 6.78
CA THR A 159 -9.78 -3.49 7.70
C THR A 159 -10.03 -4.92 7.23
N PHE A 160 -9.84 -5.88 8.14
CA PHE A 160 -9.94 -7.32 7.86
C PHE A 160 -11.29 -7.93 8.21
#